data_AF-A0A075KH09-F1
#
_entry.id   AF-A0A075KH09-F1
#
_cell.length_a   1.000
_cell.length_b   1.000
_cell.length_c   1.000
_cell.angle_alpha   90.00
_cell.angle_beta   90.00
_cell.angle_gamma   90.00
#
_symmetry.space_group_name_H-M   'P 1'
#
loop_
_entity.id
_entity.type
_entity.pdbx_description
1 polymer ?
#
loop_
_entity_poly.entity_id
_entity_poly.type
_entity_poly.pdbx_seq_one_letter_code
_entity_poly.pdbx_strand_id
1 'polypeptide(L)'
;MEKFNQKYEKCPMYHTMSILEGKWKWIILWEIYEAKVIRYNKLKDTLQPIAHKTLSHQLKELENNKIIHREQYNQIPPKVEYWLTEEGKTLIPILELMFQWGEQHMS
;
A
#
# COMPACT_ATOMS: atom_id res chain seq x y z
N MET A 1 -17.08 -16.41 10.65
CA MET A 1 -16.42 -15.09 10.60
C MET A 1 -17.05 -14.09 11.56
N GLU A 2 -18.38 -14.01 11.71
CA GLU A 2 -19.05 -13.07 12.63
C GLU A 2 -18.50 -13.03 14.07
N LYS A 3 -18.26 -14.20 14.69
CA LYS A 3 -17.72 -14.25 16.07
C LYS A 3 -16.31 -13.65 16.22
N PHE A 4 -15.50 -13.66 15.16
CA PHE A 4 -14.15 -13.08 15.18
C PHE A 4 -14.22 -11.56 15.09
N ASN A 5 -14.98 -11.06 14.10
CA ASN A 5 -15.14 -9.63 13.89
C ASN A 5 -15.79 -8.97 15.10
N GLN A 6 -16.81 -9.59 15.70
CA GLN A 6 -17.45 -9.08 16.91
C GLN A 6 -16.51 -9.00 18.12
N LYS A 7 -15.53 -9.92 18.22
CA LYS A 7 -14.54 -9.91 19.32
C LYS A 7 -13.52 -8.79 19.17
N TYR A 8 -13.16 -8.41 17.93
CA TYR A 8 -12.08 -7.47 17.64
C TYR A 8 -12.55 -6.16 17.01
N GLU A 9 -13.86 -5.91 16.93
CA GLU A 9 -14.48 -4.73 16.31
C GLU A 9 -13.91 -3.40 16.82
N LYS A 10 -13.53 -3.34 18.10
CA LYS A 10 -12.93 -2.15 18.73
C LYS A 10 -11.41 -2.23 18.91
N CYS A 11 -10.76 -3.25 18.35
CA CYS A 11 -9.32 -3.44 18.49
C CYS A 11 -8.57 -2.58 17.45
N PRO A 12 -7.75 -1.61 17.85
CA PRO A 12 -7.01 -0.77 16.90
C PRO A 12 -6.08 -1.58 15.97
N MET A 13 -5.48 -2.65 16.49
CA MET A 13 -4.67 -3.56 15.68
C MET A 13 -5.49 -4.23 14.58
N TYR A 14 -6.71 -4.67 14.90
CA TYR A 14 -7.60 -5.26 13.91
C TYR A 14 -8.03 -4.23 12.86
N HIS A 15 -8.24 -2.98 13.25
CA HIS A 15 -8.52 -1.90 12.30
C HIS A 15 -7.35 -1.70 11.32
N THR A 16 -6.11 -1.61 11.80
CA THR A 16 -4.92 -1.52 10.93
C THR A 16 -4.84 -2.72 9.98
N MET A 17 -5.02 -3.93 10.50
CA MET A 17 -5.04 -5.14 9.67
C MET A 17 -6.15 -5.11 8.60
N SER A 18 -7.36 -4.66 8.94
CA SER A 18 -8.46 -4.61 7.97
C SER A 18 -8.17 -3.71 6.76
N ILE A 19 -7.33 -2.68 6.95
CA ILE A 19 -6.92 -1.76 5.88
C ILE A 19 -5.76 -2.36 5.07
N LEU A 20 -4.76 -2.91 5.77
CA LEU A 20 -3.45 -3.26 5.22
C LEU A 20 -3.23 -4.78 5.03
N GLU A 21 -4.25 -5.60 5.26
CA GLU A 21 -4.20 -7.04 5.01
C GLU A 21 -3.95 -7.36 3.54
N GLY A 22 -3.28 -8.49 3.32
CA GLY A 22 -2.93 -8.99 2.00
C GLY A 22 -1.44 -8.87 1.68
N LYS A 23 -0.98 -9.76 0.80
CA LYS A 23 0.44 -9.89 0.43
C LYS A 23 1.04 -8.60 -0.15
N TRP A 24 0.24 -7.80 -0.85
CA TRP A 24 0.76 -6.74 -1.73
C TRP A 24 0.74 -5.34 -1.12
N LYS A 25 -0.18 -5.02 -0.19
CA LYS A 25 -0.35 -3.64 0.29
C LYS A 25 0.90 -3.09 0.94
N TRP A 26 1.54 -3.86 1.82
CA TRP A 26 2.79 -3.45 2.47
C TRP A 26 3.92 -3.17 1.47
N ILE A 27 4.10 -4.04 0.48
CA ILE A 27 5.14 -3.86 -0.54
C ILE A 27 4.79 -2.70 -1.48
N ILE A 28 3.51 -2.53 -1.86
CA ILE A 28 3.05 -1.36 -2.64
C ILE A 28 3.38 -0.07 -1.91
N LEU A 29 3.07 0.01 -0.61
CA LEU A 29 3.35 1.20 0.20
C LEU A 29 4.84 1.46 0.34
N TRP A 30 5.65 0.41 0.53
CA TRP A 30 7.11 0.50 0.54
C TRP A 30 7.66 1.10 -0.77
N GLU A 31 7.24 0.57 -1.91
CA GLU A 31 7.67 1.07 -3.22
C GLU A 31 7.26 2.53 -3.48
N ILE A 32 6.06 2.91 -3.06
CA ILE A 32 5.58 4.30 -3.16
C ILE A 32 6.39 5.21 -2.21
N TYR A 33 6.68 4.74 -1.00
CA TYR A 33 7.48 5.46 -0.02
C TYR A 33 8.88 5.76 -0.57
N GLU A 34 9.61 4.73 -1.01
CA GLU A 34 10.97 4.84 -1.55
C GLU A 34 11.03 5.76 -2.78
N ALA A 35 10.06 5.64 -3.69
CA ALA A 35 10.02 6.45 -4.90
C ALA A 35 9.53 7.89 -4.68
N LYS A 36 8.87 8.18 -3.53
CA LYS A 36 8.08 9.40 -3.21
C LYS A 36 6.87 9.62 -4.12
N VAL A 37 7.05 9.50 -5.43
CA VAL A 37 6.02 9.53 -6.46
C VAL A 37 6.35 8.46 -7.51
N ILE A 38 5.40 7.57 -7.82
CA ILE A 38 5.62 6.47 -8.77
C ILE A 38 4.51 6.35 -9.79
N ARG A 39 4.86 6.01 -11.04
CA ARG A 39 3.90 5.73 -12.12
C ARG A 39 3.40 4.29 -12.07
N TYR A 40 2.16 4.05 -12.49
CA TYR A 40 1.54 2.71 -12.50
C TYR A 40 2.44 1.62 -13.12
N ASN A 41 2.96 1.85 -14.34
CA ASN A 41 3.78 0.85 -15.03
C ASN A 41 5.07 0.56 -14.28
N LYS A 42 5.75 1.60 -13.77
CA LYS A 42 6.98 1.44 -12.99
C LYS A 42 6.74 0.63 -11.72
N LEU A 43 5.66 0.94 -10.99
CA LEU A 43 5.26 0.19 -9.80
C LEU A 43 4.95 -1.27 -10.13
N LYS A 44 4.20 -1.51 -11.21
CA LYS A 44 3.91 -2.88 -11.67
C LYS A 44 5.17 -3.67 -12.03
N ASP A 45 6.12 -3.02 -12.69
CA ASP A 45 7.37 -3.66 -13.10
C ASP A 45 8.21 -4.05 -11.89
N THR A 46 8.26 -3.21 -10.84
CA THR A 46 8.95 -3.59 -9.60
C THR A 46 8.24 -4.73 -8.86
N LEU A 47 6.90 -4.80 -8.94
CA LEU A 47 6.09 -5.79 -8.22
C LEU A 47 5.83 -7.09 -8.99
N GLN A 48 6.58 -7.40 -10.06
CA GLN A 48 6.40 -8.67 -10.78
C GLN A 48 6.52 -9.88 -9.81
N PRO A 49 5.65 -10.91 -9.93
CA PRO A 49 4.70 -11.17 -11.02
C PRO A 49 3.26 -10.69 -10.75
N ILE A 50 3.03 -9.57 -10.03
CA ILE A 50 1.68 -9.11 -9.73
C ILE A 50 0.84 -8.91 -11.01
N ALA A 51 -0.38 -9.46 -11.00
CA ALA A 51 -1.33 -9.27 -12.09
C ALA A 51 -1.87 -7.83 -12.10
N HIS A 52 -2.12 -7.27 -13.30
CA HIS A 52 -2.70 -5.93 -13.47
C HIS A 52 -3.97 -5.73 -12.64
N LYS A 53 -4.90 -6.70 -12.71
CA LYS A 53 -6.17 -6.64 -11.97
C LYS A 53 -5.94 -6.55 -10.45
N THR A 54 -4.99 -7.32 -9.93
CA THR A 54 -4.64 -7.31 -8.51
C THR A 54 -4.05 -5.96 -8.12
N LEU A 55 -3.03 -5.46 -8.84
CA LEU A 55 -2.42 -4.17 -8.51
C LEU A 55 -3.44 -3.03 -8.54
N SER A 56 -4.26 -2.96 -9.61
CA SER A 56 -5.28 -1.91 -9.75
C SER A 56 -6.33 -1.98 -8.63
N HIS A 57 -6.73 -3.18 -8.21
CA HIS A 57 -7.66 -3.36 -7.10
C HIS A 57 -7.05 -2.89 -5.77
N GLN A 58 -5.81 -3.29 -5.47
CA GLN A 58 -5.13 -2.91 -4.23
C GLN A 58 -4.86 -1.41 -4.14
N LEU A 59 -4.45 -0.77 -5.25
CA LEU A 59 -4.28 0.69 -5.32
C LEU A 59 -5.61 1.42 -5.08
N LYS A 60 -6.70 0.93 -5.67
CA LYS A 60 -8.04 1.50 -5.44
C LYS A 60 -8.48 1.36 -3.99
N GLU A 61 -8.20 0.23 -3.33
CA GLU A 61 -8.49 0.07 -1.90
C GLU A 61 -7.67 1.04 -1.04
N LEU A 62 -6.37 1.18 -1.30
CA LEU A 62 -5.52 2.12 -0.57
C LEU A 62 -5.96 3.58 -0.79
N GLU A 63 -6.36 3.93 -2.01
CA GLU A 63 -6.92 5.25 -2.35
C GLU A 63 -8.24 5.51 -1.61
N ASN A 64 -9.16 4.53 -1.61
CA ASN A 64 -10.43 4.63 -0.89
C ASN A 64 -10.24 4.79 0.63
N ASN A 65 -9.21 4.15 1.19
CA ASN A 65 -8.83 4.31 2.59
C ASN A 65 -7.98 5.57 2.85
N LYS A 66 -7.82 6.45 1.85
CA LYS A 66 -7.05 7.70 1.92
C LYS A 66 -5.58 7.52 2.29
N ILE A 67 -5.01 6.34 2.06
CA ILE A 67 -3.60 6.04 2.34
C ILE A 67 -2.71 6.55 1.20
N ILE A 68 -3.17 6.42 -0.05
CA ILE A 68 -2.46 6.92 -1.22
C ILE A 68 -3.30 7.94 -1.99
N HIS A 69 -2.64 8.88 -2.63
CA HIS A 69 -3.24 9.75 -3.64
C HIS A 69 -2.98 9.16 -5.03
N ARG A 70 -3.98 9.23 -5.91
CA ARG A 70 -3.88 8.89 -7.32
C ARG A 70 -4.12 10.14 -8.15
N GLU A 71 -3.16 10.50 -9.00
CA GLU A 71 -3.30 11.63 -9.91
C GLU A 71 -3.26 11.16 -11.36
N GLN A 72 -4.24 11.59 -12.14
CA GLN A 72 -4.30 11.30 -13.57
C GLN A 72 -4.01 12.56 -14.38
N TYR A 73 -2.95 12.50 -15.17
CA TYR A 73 -2.58 13.59 -16.06
C TYR A 73 -3.08 13.29 -17.47
N ASN A 74 -4.06 14.07 -17.92
CA ASN A 74 -4.63 13.99 -19.27
C ASN A 74 -3.76 14.74 -20.30
N GLN A 75 -2.48 14.38 -20.35
CA GLN A 75 -1.51 14.87 -21.33
C GLN A 75 -1.23 13.79 -22.39
N ILE A 76 -0.45 14.10 -23.42
CA ILE A 76 0.03 13.12 -24.40
C ILE A 76 1.51 12.83 -24.15
N PRO A 77 1.91 11.59 -23.81
CA PRO A 77 1.06 10.43 -23.48
C PRO A 77 0.44 10.56 -22.07
N PRO A 78 -0.75 9.97 -21.84
CA PRO A 78 -1.40 10.03 -20.53
C PRO A 78 -0.57 9.27 -19.49
N LYS A 79 -0.54 9.77 -18.26
CA LYS A 79 0.14 9.10 -17.14
C LYS A 79 -0.69 9.15 -15.87
N VAL A 80 -0.45 8.16 -15.00
CA VAL A 80 -1.03 8.09 -13.66
C VAL A 80 0.11 7.94 -12.66
N GLU A 81 0.09 8.78 -11.64
CA GLU A 81 1.08 8.80 -10.56
C GLU A 81 0.41 8.57 -9.20
N TYR A 82 1.19 7.98 -8.29
CA TYR A 82 0.77 7.64 -6.94
C TYR A 82 1.79 8.13 -5.92
N TRP A 83 1.33 8.62 -4.78
CA TRP A 83 2.14 8.99 -3.62
C TRP A 83 1.37 8.76 -2.32
N LEU A 84 2.07 8.70 -1.18
CA LEU A 84 1.42 8.63 0.12
C LEU A 84 0.73 9.95 0.45
N THR A 85 -0.51 9.90 0.95
CA THR A 85 -1.17 11.06 1.55
C THR A 85 -0.50 11.42 2.90
N GLU A 86 -0.90 12.53 3.53
CA GLU A 86 -0.46 12.82 4.90
C GLU A 86 -0.84 11.72 5.90
N GLU A 87 -2.04 11.12 5.74
CA GLU A 87 -2.44 9.95 6.54
C GLU A 87 -1.57 8.74 6.24
N GLY A 88 -1.31 8.44 4.96
CA GLY A 88 -0.45 7.31 4.57
C GLY A 88 0.99 7.45 5.06
N LYS A 89 1.51 8.67 5.17
CA LYS A 89 2.84 8.94 5.75
C LYS A 89 2.94 8.55 7.23
N THR A 90 1.83 8.50 7.97
CA THR A 90 1.84 8.03 9.37
C THR A 90 2.23 6.54 9.49
N LEU A 91 2.16 5.77 8.39
CA LEU A 91 2.60 4.38 8.33
C LEU A 91 4.11 4.21 8.13
N ILE A 92 4.84 5.28 7.77
CA ILE A 92 6.29 5.20 7.48
C ILE A 92 7.08 4.58 8.65
N PRO A 93 6.88 4.99 9.92
CA PRO A 93 7.59 4.36 11.03
C PRO A 93 7.36 2.84 11.14
N ILE A 94 6.15 2.36 10.78
CA ILE A 94 5.84 0.93 10.78
C ILE A 94 6.58 0.23 9.64
N LEU A 95 6.58 0.82 8.45
CA LEU A 95 7.30 0.30 7.29
C LEU A 95 8.80 0.17 7.56
N GLU A 96 9.41 1.20 8.16
CA GLU A 96 10.83 1.20 8.52
C GLU A 96 11.15 0.14 9.58
N LEU A 97 10.30 -0.01 10.61
CA LEU A 97 10.48 -1.06 11.61
C LEU A 97 10.37 -2.47 11.02
N MET A 98 9.43 -2.68 10.08
CA MET A 98 9.30 -3.96 9.36
C MET A 98 10.54 -4.24 8.52
N PHE A 99 11.07 -3.24 7.82
CA PHE A 99 12.29 -3.36 7.02
C PHE A 99 13.49 -3.73 7.90
N GLN A 100 13.74 -2.97 8.98
CA GLN A 100 14.84 -3.22 9.91
C GLN A 100 14.77 -4.62 10.54
N TRP A 101 13.57 -5.05 10.94
CA TRP A 101 13.39 -6.40 11.46
C TRP A 101 13.71 -7.45 10.39
N GLY A 102 13.28 -7.23 9.14
CA GLY A 102 13.61 -8.09 8.01
C GLY A 102 15.11 -8.21 7.75
N GLU A 103 15.85 -7.10 7.77
CA GLU A 103 17.31 -7.10 7.61
C GLU A 103 18.03 -7.92 8.68
N GLN A 104 17.53 -7.92 9.92
CA GLN A 104 18.13 -8.65 11.03
C GLN A 104 17.87 -10.17 10.98
N HIS A 105 16.86 -10.61 10.23
CA HIS A 105 16.37 -12.01 10.26
C HIS A 105 16.35 -12.68 8.88
N MET A 106 16.64 -11.96 7.80
CA MET A 106 16.92 -12.55 6.49
C MET A 106 18.35 -13.13 6.49
N SER A 107 18.44 -14.43 6.75
CA SER A 107 19.63 -15.26 6.50
C SER A 107 19.61 -15.82 5.09
#